data_AF-A0A355F7C9-F1
#
_entry.id   AF-A0A355F7C9-F1
#
_cell.length_a   1.000
_cell.length_b   1.000
_cell.length_c   1.000
_cell.angle_alpha   90.00
_cell.angle_beta   90.00
_cell.angle_gamma   90.00
#
_symmetry.space_group_name_H-M   'P 1'
#
loop_
_entity.id
_entity.type
_entity.pdbx_description
1 polymer ?
#
loop_
_entity_poly.entity_id
_entity_poly.type
_entity_poly.pdbx_seq_one_letter_code
_entity_poly.pdbx_strand_id
1 'polypeptide(L)'
;APGEAGGRVERFPATWQELGLAGYDGVVWLRARLPLDAEAQLAAREGRLGLLLGPSSYGGYEVYAGGRLVGSSQGWAGGVVRPVSEVFSLPAETVEDGRVDLALRVRRIGWLSDRRPDAAPVAEVLLGSEPALADRIEVASSRRLRGDLPLLLLSGLCLAAVLNHLLLYGRRRRQREHLWFGLMTLGFALNTLASS
;
A
#
# COMPACT_ATOMS: atom_id res chain seq x y z
N ALA A 1 -16.06 16.89 -15.56
CA ALA A 1 -15.24 15.73 -15.97
C ALA A 1 -13.99 15.76 -15.10
N PRO A 2 -13.56 14.66 -14.47
CA PRO A 2 -12.25 14.66 -13.83
C PRO A 2 -11.23 14.97 -14.92
N GLY A 3 -10.36 15.95 -14.67
CA GLY A 3 -9.27 16.26 -15.59
C GLY A 3 -8.38 15.04 -15.77
N GLU A 4 -7.67 14.99 -16.89
CA GLU A 4 -6.47 14.17 -17.00
C GLU A 4 -5.27 15.11 -17.05
N ALA A 5 -4.31 14.91 -16.15
CA ALA A 5 -3.06 15.64 -16.10
C ALA A 5 -1.92 14.68 -16.43
N GLY A 6 -0.90 15.15 -17.16
CA GLY A 6 0.22 14.33 -17.60
C GLY A 6 1.54 15.08 -17.55
N GLY A 7 2.59 14.39 -17.11
CA GLY A 7 3.94 14.96 -17.06
C GLY A 7 5.02 13.88 -17.14
N ARG A 8 6.19 14.26 -17.67
CA ARG A 8 7.40 13.43 -17.57
C ARG A 8 8.03 13.68 -16.21
N VAL A 9 8.30 12.62 -15.47
CA VAL A 9 8.89 12.66 -14.15
C VAL A 9 10.29 12.11 -14.24
N GLU A 10 11.27 12.91 -13.83
CA GLU A 10 12.69 12.53 -13.89
C GLU A 10 13.12 11.69 -12.68
N ARG A 11 12.36 11.70 -11.58
CA ARG A 11 12.67 10.96 -10.35
C ARG A 11 11.43 10.26 -9.79
N PHE A 12 11.55 8.95 -9.59
CA PHE A 12 10.62 8.15 -8.81
C PHE A 12 11.40 7.43 -7.70
N PRO A 13 10.82 7.27 -6.49
CA PRO A 13 9.55 7.83 -6.02
C PRO A 13 9.59 9.35 -5.79
N ALA A 14 8.44 10.02 -5.86
CA ALA A 14 8.25 11.45 -5.58
C ALA A 14 6.86 11.71 -4.98
N THR A 15 6.76 12.68 -4.06
CA THR A 15 5.49 13.05 -3.42
C THR A 15 4.57 13.83 -4.38
N TRP A 16 3.27 13.90 -4.08
CA TRP A 16 2.34 14.73 -4.87
C TRP A 16 2.74 16.21 -4.88
N GLN A 17 3.37 16.69 -3.80
CA GLN A 17 3.84 18.07 -3.69
C GLN A 17 5.07 18.33 -4.57
N GLU A 18 6.04 17.42 -4.58
CA GLU A 18 7.22 17.49 -5.45
C GLU A 18 6.84 17.42 -6.94
N LEU A 19 5.77 16.69 -7.27
CA LEU A 19 5.22 16.61 -8.62
C LEU A 19 4.42 17.86 -9.02
N GLY A 20 4.18 18.81 -8.11
CA GLY A 20 3.34 19.99 -8.36
C GLY A 20 1.86 19.66 -8.57
N LEU A 21 1.41 18.50 -8.08
CA LEU A 21 0.05 17.98 -8.24
C LEU A 21 -0.75 18.00 -6.93
N ALA A 22 -0.28 18.76 -5.93
CA ALA A 22 -1.06 19.06 -4.74
C ALA A 22 -2.37 19.77 -5.11
N GLY A 23 -3.49 19.37 -4.48
CA GLY A 23 -4.82 19.90 -4.79
C GLY A 23 -5.48 19.35 -6.07
N TYR A 24 -4.78 18.57 -6.90
CA TYR A 24 -5.36 17.96 -8.09
C TYR A 24 -6.21 16.72 -7.76
N ASP A 25 -7.42 16.58 -8.27
CA ASP A 25 -8.23 15.38 -8.05
C ASP A 25 -8.62 14.71 -9.38
N GLY A 26 -8.46 13.39 -9.47
CA GLY A 26 -8.72 12.64 -10.70
C GLY A 26 -7.57 11.74 -11.15
N VAL A 27 -7.44 11.57 -12.47
CA VAL A 27 -6.45 10.67 -13.07
C VAL A 27 -5.20 11.43 -13.48
N VAL A 28 -4.03 10.89 -13.13
CA VAL A 28 -2.71 11.44 -13.44
C VAL A 28 -1.91 10.42 -14.23
N TRP A 29 -1.27 10.85 -15.31
CA TRP A 29 -0.27 10.09 -16.03
C TRP A 29 1.13 10.55 -15.66
N LEU A 30 1.93 9.62 -15.16
CA LEU A 30 3.33 9.83 -14.80
C LEU A 30 4.20 8.94 -15.68
N ARG A 31 5.30 9.46 -16.21
CA ARG A 31 6.23 8.70 -17.05
C ARG A 31 7.64 8.83 -16.53
N ALA A 32 8.38 7.73 -16.46
CA ALA A 32 9.75 7.70 -16.00
C ALA A 32 10.57 6.70 -16.81
N ARG A 33 11.85 7.02 -17.02
CA ARG A 33 12.81 6.10 -17.61
C ARG A 33 13.80 5.67 -16.56
N LEU A 34 13.75 4.41 -16.16
CA LEU A 34 14.54 3.91 -15.04
C LEU A 34 15.77 3.14 -15.56
N PRO A 35 16.98 3.41 -15.04
CA PRO A 35 18.15 2.59 -15.32
C PRO A 35 18.04 1.23 -14.63
N LEU A 36 18.51 0.18 -15.31
CA LEU A 36 18.71 -1.14 -14.72
C LEU A 36 20.14 -1.25 -14.19
N ASP A 37 20.28 -1.65 -12.93
CA ASP A 37 21.58 -2.04 -12.38
C ASP A 37 22.02 -3.42 -12.92
N ALA A 38 23.19 -3.89 -12.51
CA ALA A 38 23.75 -5.14 -13.00
C ALA A 38 22.87 -6.37 -12.69
N GLU A 39 22.21 -6.37 -11.53
CA GLU A 39 21.34 -7.48 -11.11
C GLU A 39 20.04 -7.49 -11.91
N ALA A 40 19.40 -6.33 -12.08
CA ALA A 40 18.19 -6.19 -12.89
C ALA A 40 18.46 -6.46 -14.38
N GLN A 41 19.64 -6.08 -14.90
CA GLN A 41 20.05 -6.44 -16.27
C GLN A 41 20.21 -7.95 -16.44
N LEU A 42 20.77 -8.65 -15.44
CA LEU A 42 20.88 -10.11 -15.48
C LEU A 42 19.49 -10.76 -15.44
N ALA A 43 18.63 -10.31 -14.52
CA ALA A 43 17.24 -10.79 -14.43
C ALA A 43 16.47 -10.57 -15.74
N ALA A 44 16.67 -9.44 -16.43
CA ALA A 44 16.07 -9.17 -17.74
C ALA A 44 16.51 -10.16 -18.81
N ARG A 45 17.82 -10.49 -18.87
CA ARG A 45 18.35 -11.47 -19.83
C ARG A 45 17.80 -12.88 -19.61
N GLU A 46 17.46 -13.20 -18.37
CA GLU A 46 16.87 -14.48 -17.99
C GLU A 46 15.33 -14.51 -18.10
N GLY A 47 14.70 -13.41 -18.52
CA GLY A 47 13.24 -13.30 -18.60
C GLY A 47 12.55 -13.27 -17.23
N ARG A 48 13.26 -12.83 -16.18
CA ARG A 48 12.81 -12.78 -14.79
C ARG A 48 12.78 -11.37 -14.21
N LEU A 49 12.82 -10.34 -15.07
CA LEU A 49 12.77 -8.96 -14.60
C LEU A 49 11.41 -8.69 -13.94
N GLY A 50 11.45 -8.13 -12.75
CA GLY A 50 10.30 -7.67 -12.00
C GLY A 50 10.41 -6.19 -11.66
N LEU A 51 9.25 -5.59 -11.46
CA LEU A 51 9.07 -4.24 -10.93
C LEU A 51 8.26 -4.34 -9.64
N LEU A 52 8.85 -3.90 -8.54
CA LEU A 52 8.13 -3.70 -7.30
C LEU A 52 7.68 -2.25 -7.21
N LEU A 53 6.38 -2.06 -7.03
CA LEU A 53 5.79 -0.78 -6.68
C LEU A 53 5.30 -0.85 -5.24
N GLY A 54 5.78 0.09 -4.43
CA GLY A 54 5.33 0.27 -3.06
C GLY A 54 3.88 0.71 -2.99
N PRO A 55 3.26 0.66 -1.79
CA PRO A 55 1.87 0.99 -1.63
C PRO A 55 1.56 2.40 -2.12
N SER A 56 0.42 2.55 -2.79
CA SER A 56 -0.18 3.86 -3.01
C SER A 56 -0.86 4.33 -1.73
N SER A 57 -0.60 5.57 -1.31
CA SER A 57 -1.18 6.11 -0.08
C SER A 57 -2.71 6.13 -0.15
N TYR A 58 -3.27 6.57 -1.29
CA TYR A 58 -4.69 6.64 -1.55
C TYR A 58 -4.96 6.52 -3.05
N GLY A 59 -5.94 5.68 -3.41
CA GLY A 59 -6.34 5.42 -4.79
C GLY A 59 -5.79 4.11 -5.34
N GLY A 60 -5.51 4.09 -6.64
CA GLY A 60 -4.98 2.93 -7.33
C GLY A 60 -4.18 3.34 -8.56
N TYR A 61 -3.43 2.41 -9.14
CA TYR A 61 -2.63 2.68 -10.31
C TYR A 61 -2.68 1.54 -11.32
N GLU A 62 -2.54 1.87 -12.60
CA GLU A 62 -2.15 0.96 -13.67
C GLU A 62 -0.69 1.22 -14.02
N VAL A 63 0.07 0.17 -14.27
CA VAL A 63 1.48 0.23 -14.67
C VAL A 63 1.66 -0.26 -16.09
N TYR A 64 2.38 0.54 -16.87
CA TYR A 64 2.71 0.26 -18.25
C TYR A 64 4.22 0.26 -18.43
N ALA A 65 4.73 -0.66 -19.24
CA ALA A 65 6.14 -0.73 -19.63
C ALA A 65 6.23 -0.93 -21.14
N GLY A 66 7.10 -0.17 -21.81
CA GLY A 66 7.20 -0.21 -23.28
C GLY A 66 5.86 0.08 -23.99
N GLY A 67 4.99 0.88 -23.37
CA GLY A 67 3.65 1.21 -23.88
C GLY A 67 2.58 0.14 -23.69
N ARG A 68 2.87 -1.00 -23.06
CA ARG A 68 1.91 -2.07 -22.79
C ARG A 68 1.50 -2.09 -21.32
N LEU A 69 0.23 -2.40 -21.03
CA LEU A 69 -0.23 -2.61 -19.67
C LEU A 69 0.44 -3.87 -19.10
N VAL A 70 1.15 -3.72 -17.99
CA VAL A 70 1.80 -4.82 -17.27
C VAL A 70 0.90 -5.30 -16.13
N GLY A 71 0.20 -4.39 -15.47
CA GLY A 71 -0.71 -4.73 -14.39
C GLY A 71 -1.40 -3.52 -13.77
N SER A 72 -2.22 -3.79 -12.77
CA SER A 72 -2.96 -2.77 -12.02
C SER A 72 -2.95 -3.12 -10.55
N SER A 73 -2.86 -2.11 -9.69
CA SER A 73 -2.97 -2.33 -8.25
C SER A 73 -4.36 -2.78 -7.85
N GLN A 74 -4.46 -3.46 -6.70
CA GLN A 74 -5.76 -3.90 -6.16
C GLN A 74 -6.72 -2.71 -5.91
N GLY A 75 -6.17 -1.55 -5.59
CA GLY A 75 -6.91 -0.30 -5.41
C GLY A 75 -7.45 0.33 -6.71
N TRP A 76 -7.10 -0.20 -7.88
CA TRP A 76 -7.61 0.27 -9.17
C TRP A 76 -9.05 -0.19 -9.41
N ALA A 77 -9.30 -1.49 -9.28
CA ALA A 77 -10.63 -2.09 -9.47
C ALA A 77 -11.53 -1.97 -8.22
N GLY A 78 -10.93 -1.86 -7.03
CA GLY A 78 -11.64 -1.81 -5.75
C GLY A 78 -12.07 -0.41 -5.33
N GLY A 79 -13.23 -0.31 -4.66
CA GLY A 79 -13.63 0.88 -3.90
C GLY A 79 -12.87 1.05 -2.58
N VAL A 80 -12.30 -0.04 -2.05
CA VAL A 80 -11.49 -0.02 -0.82
C VAL A 80 -10.01 -0.14 -1.20
N VAL A 81 -9.27 0.93 -0.96
CA VAL A 81 -7.83 0.99 -1.23
C VAL A 81 -7.10 0.35 -0.07
N ARG A 82 -6.48 -0.80 -0.31
CA ARG A 82 -5.50 -1.37 0.63
C ARG A 82 -4.10 -0.97 0.15
N PRO A 83 -3.32 -0.20 0.94
CA PRO A 83 -1.95 0.14 0.59
C PRO A 83 -1.08 -1.13 0.71
N VAL A 84 -0.88 -1.83 -0.39
CA VAL A 84 0.00 -3.00 -0.50
C VAL A 84 1.07 -2.76 -1.54
N SER A 85 2.29 -3.25 -1.28
CA SER A 85 3.31 -3.34 -2.32
C SER A 85 2.96 -4.48 -3.28
N GLU A 86 3.23 -4.29 -4.56
CA GLU A 86 2.91 -5.26 -5.61
C GLU A 86 4.11 -5.46 -6.54
N VAL A 87 4.31 -6.69 -7.02
CA VAL A 87 5.33 -7.05 -8.01
C VAL A 87 4.67 -7.31 -9.35
N PHE A 88 5.27 -6.78 -10.40
CA PHE A 88 4.84 -6.97 -11.77
C PHE A 88 5.99 -7.55 -12.59
N SER A 89 5.74 -8.65 -13.30
CA SER A 89 6.73 -9.23 -14.21
C SER A 89 6.86 -8.35 -15.46
N LEU A 90 8.07 -7.93 -15.79
CA LEU A 90 8.38 -7.11 -16.96
C LEU A 90 8.91 -7.98 -18.10
N PRO A 91 8.28 -7.96 -19.28
CA PRO A 91 8.81 -8.63 -20.46
C PRO A 91 10.19 -8.07 -20.85
N ALA A 92 11.10 -8.91 -21.30
CA ALA A 92 12.47 -8.50 -21.66
C ALA A 92 12.48 -7.47 -22.80
N GLU A 93 11.45 -7.48 -23.65
CA GLU A 93 11.29 -6.54 -24.76
C GLU A 93 11.00 -5.11 -24.30
N THR A 94 10.66 -4.91 -23.02
CA THR A 94 10.47 -3.57 -22.44
C THR A 94 11.78 -2.87 -22.08
N VAL A 95 12.90 -3.59 -22.17
CA VAL A 95 14.24 -3.08 -21.87
C VAL A 95 14.92 -2.57 -23.14
N GLU A 96 15.26 -1.28 -23.14
CA GLU A 96 15.99 -0.62 -24.21
C GLU A 96 17.23 0.09 -23.64
N ASP A 97 18.41 -0.24 -24.15
CA ASP A 97 19.70 0.35 -23.73
C ASP A 97 19.94 0.27 -22.21
N GLY A 98 19.57 -0.85 -21.59
CA GLY A 98 19.71 -1.06 -20.14
C GLY A 98 18.77 -0.16 -19.31
N ARG A 99 17.69 0.33 -19.92
CA ARG A 99 16.67 1.16 -19.26
C ARG A 99 15.28 0.61 -19.55
N VAL A 100 14.34 0.90 -18.67
CA VAL A 100 12.92 0.61 -18.87
C VAL A 100 12.13 1.91 -18.90
N ASP A 101 11.33 2.09 -19.94
CA ASP A 101 10.35 3.17 -20.02
C ASP A 101 9.05 2.73 -19.34
N LEU A 102 8.74 3.35 -18.20
CA LEU A 102 7.56 3.11 -17.40
C LEU A 102 6.57 4.26 -17.50
N ALA A 103 5.29 3.92 -17.53
CA ALA A 103 4.20 4.87 -17.31
C ALA A 103 3.26 4.36 -16.23
N LEU A 104 2.89 5.24 -15.31
CA LEU A 104 1.89 4.99 -14.28
C LEU A 104 0.68 5.85 -14.57
N ARG A 105 -0.50 5.22 -14.60
CA ARG A 105 -1.78 5.92 -14.59
C ARG A 105 -2.35 5.80 -13.20
N VAL A 106 -2.46 6.91 -12.48
CA VAL A 106 -2.78 6.91 -11.05
C VAL A 106 -4.09 7.65 -10.82
N ARG A 107 -5.00 6.99 -10.12
CA ARG A 107 -6.23 7.61 -9.63
C ARG A 107 -5.93 8.27 -8.30
N ARG A 108 -5.75 9.59 -8.30
CA ARG A 108 -5.52 10.39 -7.09
C ARG A 108 -6.86 10.71 -6.41
N ILE A 109 -6.87 10.66 -5.08
CA ILE A 109 -7.97 11.12 -4.23
C ILE A 109 -7.46 12.35 -3.45
N GLY A 110 -7.63 13.53 -4.02
CA GLY A 110 -6.91 14.72 -3.59
C GLY A 110 -7.21 15.15 -2.15
N TRP A 111 -8.49 15.19 -1.77
CA TRP A 111 -8.92 15.60 -0.41
C TRP A 111 -8.33 14.76 0.73
N LEU A 112 -7.88 13.53 0.42
CA LEU A 112 -7.29 12.61 1.37
C LEU A 112 -5.77 12.58 1.26
N SER A 113 -5.23 12.57 0.04
CA SER A 113 -3.79 12.65 -0.22
C SER A 113 -3.16 13.96 0.28
N ASP A 114 -3.85 15.10 0.12
CA ASP A 114 -3.33 16.41 0.53
C ASP A 114 -3.23 16.58 2.06
N ARG A 115 -3.79 15.65 2.87
CA ARG A 115 -3.62 15.64 4.33
C ARG A 115 -2.28 15.07 4.78
N ARG A 116 -1.53 14.45 3.87
CA ARG A 116 -0.26 13.78 4.14
C ARG A 116 0.82 14.33 3.19
N PRO A 117 1.77 15.14 3.70
CA PRO A 117 2.84 15.69 2.86
C PRO A 117 3.72 14.62 2.19
N ASP A 118 3.82 13.46 2.83
CA ASP A 118 4.54 12.27 2.37
C ASP A 118 3.74 11.41 1.37
N ALA A 119 2.48 11.78 1.07
CA ALA A 119 1.68 11.02 0.12
C ALA A 119 2.29 11.06 -1.28
N ALA A 120 2.44 9.89 -1.86
CA ALA A 120 3.02 9.69 -3.17
C ALA A 120 2.11 8.79 -4.03
N PRO A 121 2.27 8.82 -5.37
CA PRO A 121 1.58 7.88 -6.25
C PRO A 121 1.89 6.42 -5.88
N VAL A 122 3.18 6.16 -5.61
CA VAL A 122 3.75 4.91 -5.11
C VAL A 122 4.87 5.25 -4.13
N ALA A 123 4.95 4.54 -3.00
CA ALA A 123 5.93 4.82 -1.95
C ALA A 123 7.36 4.36 -2.30
N GLU A 124 7.50 3.35 -3.16
CA GLU A 124 8.78 2.73 -3.51
C GLU A 124 8.71 2.26 -4.96
N VAL A 125 9.84 2.27 -5.66
CA VAL A 125 9.97 1.72 -7.01
C VAL A 125 11.31 0.99 -7.07
N LEU A 126 11.28 -0.33 -7.28
CA LEU A 126 12.48 -1.15 -7.39
C LEU A 126 12.39 -2.06 -8.62
N LEU A 127 13.52 -2.23 -9.30
CA LEU A 127 13.70 -3.18 -10.38
C LEU A 127 14.63 -4.29 -9.90
N GLY A 128 14.40 -5.52 -10.34
CA GLY A 128 15.22 -6.66 -9.93
C GLY A 128 14.65 -7.97 -10.42
N SER A 129 15.11 -9.08 -9.85
CA SER A 129 14.53 -10.40 -10.10
C SER A 129 13.13 -10.49 -9.47
N GLU A 130 12.11 -10.85 -10.26
CA GLU A 130 10.72 -10.97 -9.77
C GLU A 130 10.60 -11.90 -8.55
N PRO A 131 11.19 -13.11 -8.53
CA PRO A 131 11.21 -13.95 -7.34
C PRO A 131 11.83 -13.27 -6.10
N ALA A 132 12.90 -12.51 -6.26
CA ALA A 132 13.57 -11.84 -5.15
C ALA A 132 12.72 -10.68 -4.60
N LEU A 133 12.04 -9.95 -5.49
CA LEU A 133 11.10 -8.89 -5.11
C LEU A 133 9.85 -9.45 -4.42
N ALA A 134 9.34 -10.59 -4.89
CA ALA A 134 8.21 -11.27 -4.27
C ALA A 134 8.54 -11.77 -2.86
N ASP A 135 9.70 -12.42 -2.70
CA ASP A 135 10.20 -12.86 -1.39
C ASP A 135 10.37 -11.69 -0.42
N ARG A 136 10.87 -10.54 -0.90
CA ARG A 136 10.96 -9.31 -0.09
C ARG A 136 9.60 -8.86 0.47
N ILE A 137 8.54 -8.90 -0.33
CA ILE A 137 7.18 -8.54 0.13
C ILE A 137 6.64 -9.58 1.10
N GLU A 138 6.87 -10.87 0.85
CA GLU A 138 6.45 -11.94 1.74
C GLU A 138 7.14 -11.83 3.11
N VAL A 139 8.44 -11.60 3.12
CA VAL A 139 9.23 -11.40 4.34
C VAL A 139 8.76 -10.15 5.09
N ALA A 140 8.55 -9.04 4.40
CA ALA A 140 8.04 -7.80 5.01
C ALA A 140 6.65 -8.01 5.62
N SER A 141 5.74 -8.67 4.90
CA SER A 141 4.39 -8.99 5.36
C SER A 141 4.41 -9.91 6.59
N SER A 142 5.27 -10.94 6.54
CA SER A 142 5.44 -11.90 7.64
C SER A 142 6.04 -11.26 8.89
N ARG A 143 6.94 -10.29 8.74
CA ARG A 143 7.49 -9.52 9.87
C ARG A 143 6.43 -8.62 10.49
N ARG A 144 5.62 -7.96 9.65
CA ARG A 144 4.51 -7.12 10.12
C ARG A 144 3.49 -7.94 10.93
N LEU A 145 3.00 -9.04 10.37
CA LEU A 145 2.07 -9.94 11.06
C LEU A 145 2.63 -10.45 12.40
N ARG A 146 3.92 -10.80 12.45
CA ARG A 146 4.57 -11.22 13.69
C ARG A 146 4.74 -10.08 14.70
N GLY A 147 4.99 -8.86 14.24
CA GLY A 147 5.06 -7.66 15.07
C GLY A 147 3.71 -7.30 15.69
N ASP A 148 2.62 -7.50 14.94
CA ASP A 148 1.26 -7.15 15.37
C ASP A 148 0.62 -8.24 16.24
N LEU A 149 1.13 -9.47 16.17
CA LEU A 149 0.58 -10.65 16.88
C LEU A 149 0.36 -10.41 18.40
N PRO A 150 1.30 -9.82 19.16
CA PRO A 150 1.08 -9.56 20.58
C PRO A 150 -0.09 -8.60 20.85
N LEU A 151 -0.25 -7.56 20.02
CA LEU A 151 -1.35 -6.60 20.15
C LEU A 151 -2.69 -7.22 19.77
N LEU A 152 -2.72 -8.07 18.74
CA LEU A 152 -3.92 -8.82 18.35
C LEU A 152 -4.34 -9.81 19.44
N LEU A 153 -3.39 -10.52 20.05
CA LEU A 153 -3.67 -11.42 21.17
C LEU A 153 -4.19 -10.64 22.38
N LEU A 154 -3.56 -9.51 22.73
CA LEU A 154 -4.01 -8.64 23.82
C LEU A 154 -5.43 -8.10 23.56
N SER A 155 -5.70 -7.60 22.36
CA SER A 155 -7.03 -7.15 21.93
C SER A 155 -8.07 -8.26 22.06
N GLY A 156 -7.74 -9.49 21.62
CA GLY A 156 -8.60 -10.67 21.76
C GLY A 156 -8.92 -11.03 23.21
N LEU A 157 -7.91 -10.98 24.09
CA LEU A 157 -8.09 -11.20 25.54
C LEU A 157 -8.98 -10.12 26.17
N CYS A 158 -8.78 -8.85 25.80
CA CYS A 158 -9.63 -7.76 26.25
C CYS A 158 -11.07 -7.92 25.76
N LEU A 159 -11.30 -8.31 24.50
CA LEU A 159 -12.64 -8.61 23.98
C LEU A 159 -13.32 -9.76 24.75
N ALA A 160 -12.58 -10.82 25.08
CA ALA A 160 -13.11 -11.89 25.93
C ALA A 160 -13.51 -11.38 27.33
N ALA A 161 -12.71 -10.49 27.91
CA ALA A 161 -13.05 -9.85 29.18
C ALA A 161 -14.29 -8.95 29.08
N VAL A 162 -14.46 -8.20 27.98
CA VAL A 162 -15.68 -7.42 27.70
C VAL A 162 -16.89 -8.33 27.70
N LEU A 163 -16.85 -9.44 26.95
CA LEU A 163 -17.96 -10.40 26.88
C LEU A 163 -18.30 -10.95 28.26
N ASN A 164 -17.29 -11.32 29.06
CA ASN A 164 -17.49 -11.80 30.43
C ASN A 164 -18.16 -10.74 31.32
N HIS A 165 -17.71 -9.49 31.27
CA HIS A 165 -18.29 -8.41 32.08
C HIS A 165 -19.71 -8.04 31.66
N LEU A 166 -20.02 -8.07 30.36
CA LEU A 166 -21.38 -7.88 29.86
C LEU A 166 -22.30 -9.03 30.29
N LEU A 167 -21.82 -10.28 30.28
CA LEU A 167 -22.57 -11.44 30.79
C LEU A 167 -22.83 -11.31 32.30
N LEU A 168 -21.84 -10.89 33.09
CA LEU A 168 -21.99 -10.65 34.53
C LEU A 168 -23.00 -9.53 34.82
N TYR A 169 -22.93 -8.41 34.08
CA TYR A 169 -23.91 -7.34 34.19
C TYR A 169 -25.33 -7.81 33.83
N GLY A 170 -25.47 -8.58 32.75
CA GLY A 170 -26.74 -9.18 32.34
C GLY A 170 -27.37 -10.04 33.44
N ARG A 171 -26.55 -10.82 34.15
CA ARG A 171 -26.97 -11.66 35.28
C ARG A 171 -27.19 -10.88 36.58
N ARG A 172 -26.46 -9.78 36.80
CA ARG A 172 -26.45 -8.99 38.04
C ARG A 172 -26.65 -7.50 37.77
N ARG A 173 -27.80 -7.12 37.22
CA ARG A 173 -28.10 -5.74 36.78
C ARG A 173 -28.00 -4.66 37.88
N ARG A 174 -28.03 -5.03 39.16
CA ARG A 174 -27.81 -4.11 40.30
C ARG A 174 -26.34 -3.69 40.46
N GLN A 175 -25.38 -4.48 39.95
CA GLN A 175 -23.94 -4.18 40.02
C GLN A 175 -23.48 -3.46 38.74
N ARG A 176 -23.72 -2.14 38.70
CA ARG A 176 -23.37 -1.28 37.55
C ARG A 176 -21.87 -1.22 37.25
N GLU A 177 -21.03 -1.58 38.21
CA GLU A 177 -19.58 -1.65 38.05
C GLU A 177 -19.17 -2.56 36.89
N HIS A 178 -19.81 -3.72 36.73
CA HIS A 178 -19.49 -4.64 35.64
C HIS A 178 -19.75 -4.05 34.25
N LEU A 179 -20.78 -3.20 34.11
CA LEU A 179 -21.05 -2.50 32.85
C LEU A 179 -19.93 -1.51 32.55
N TRP A 180 -19.55 -0.68 33.53
CA TRP A 180 -18.49 0.31 33.36
C TRP A 180 -17.14 -0.34 33.06
N PHE A 181 -16.78 -1.42 33.75
CA PHE A 181 -15.58 -2.19 33.45
C PHE A 181 -15.61 -2.74 32.02
N GLY A 182 -16.72 -3.35 31.60
CA GLY A 182 -16.87 -3.85 30.23
C GLY A 182 -16.70 -2.75 29.17
N LEU A 183 -17.29 -1.56 29.38
CA LEU A 183 -17.17 -0.44 28.44
C LEU A 183 -15.73 0.11 28.37
N MET A 184 -15.05 0.26 29.50
CA MET A 184 -13.65 0.72 29.54
C MET A 184 -12.71 -0.27 28.86
N THR A 185 -12.87 -1.57 29.12
CA THR A 185 -12.08 -2.62 28.47
C THR A 185 -12.36 -2.70 26.97
N LEU A 186 -13.60 -2.43 26.54
CA LEU A 186 -13.94 -2.35 25.12
C LEU A 186 -13.21 -1.18 24.45
N GLY A 187 -13.22 0.00 25.08
CA GLY A 187 -12.46 1.15 24.58
C GLY A 187 -10.97 0.84 24.43
N PHE A 188 -10.39 0.16 25.43
CA PHE A 188 -8.99 -0.28 25.37
C PHE A 188 -8.74 -1.29 24.24
N ALA A 189 -9.61 -2.28 24.06
CA ALA A 189 -9.49 -3.28 23.00
C ALA A 189 -9.55 -2.63 21.60
N LEU A 190 -10.52 -1.72 21.40
CA LEU A 190 -10.68 -1.00 20.13
C LEU A 190 -9.49 -0.09 19.84
N ASN A 191 -8.98 0.64 20.85
CA ASN A 191 -7.80 1.47 20.69
C ASN A 191 -6.56 0.62 20.35
N THR A 192 -6.40 -0.53 21.01
CA THR A 192 -5.29 -1.47 20.75
C THR A 192 -5.35 -2.00 19.33
N LEU A 193 -6.54 -2.40 18.85
CA LEU A 193 -6.77 -2.86 17.49
C LEU A 193 -6.55 -1.76 16.44
N ALA A 194 -6.91 -0.51 16.75
CA ALA A 194 -6.68 0.62 15.86
C ALA A 194 -5.20 1.03 15.77
N SER A 195 -4.39 0.62 16.75
CA SER A 195 -2.95 0.95 16.81
C SER A 195 -2.05 -0.13 16.23
N SER A 196 -2.60 -1.32 15.90
CA SER A 196 -1.92 -2.38 15.14
C SER A 196 -2.12 -2.18 13.64
#